data_AF-A0A6A5R282-F1
#
_entry.id   AF-A0A6A5R282-F1
#
_cell.length_a   1.000
_cell.length_b   1.000
_cell.length_c   1.000
_cell.angle_alpha   90.00
_cell.angle_beta   90.00
_cell.angle_gamma   90.00
#
_symmetry.space_group_name_H-M   'P 1'
#
loop_
_entity.id
_entity.type
_entity.pdbx_description
1 polymer ?
#
loop_
_entity_poly.entity_id
_entity_poly.type
_entity_poly.pdbx_seq_one_letter_code
_entity_poly.pdbx_strand_id
1 'polypeptide(L)'
;PLATDPYVLAYRYWDYMKEHPRRRREDLNPYWSNLLANQPDPHPEATNGTARAIRYAKEHYECFYEKSDVGRILQWLDKAAAKRS
;
A
#
# COMPACT_ATOMS: atom_id res chain seq x y z
N PRO A 1 -4.80 14.02 -13.62
CA PRO A 1 -6.06 14.19 -12.84
C PRO A 1 -6.39 12.88 -12.13
N LEU A 2 -6.94 12.90 -10.91
CA LEU A 2 -7.30 11.67 -10.18
C LEU A 2 -8.28 10.76 -10.97
N ALA A 3 -9.11 11.34 -11.83
CA ALA A 3 -10.05 10.61 -12.68
C ALA A 3 -9.41 9.89 -13.88
N THR A 4 -8.16 10.20 -14.24
CA THR A 4 -7.45 9.55 -15.35
C THR A 4 -6.55 8.41 -14.90
N ASP A 5 -6.43 8.21 -13.58
CA ASP A 5 -5.63 7.15 -13.00
C ASP A 5 -6.53 5.95 -12.66
N PRO A 6 -6.44 4.84 -13.43
CA PRO A 6 -7.27 3.66 -13.19
C PRO A 6 -7.03 3.04 -11.80
N TYR A 7 -5.94 3.41 -11.14
CA TYR A 7 -5.55 2.90 -9.83
C TYR A 7 -5.90 3.84 -8.68
N VAL A 8 -6.60 4.95 -8.94
CA VAL A 8 -6.99 5.91 -7.90
C VAL A 8 -7.75 5.29 -6.73
N LEU A 9 -8.63 4.33 -7.04
CA LEU A 9 -9.38 3.57 -6.03
C LEU A 9 -8.48 2.66 -5.19
N ALA A 10 -7.35 2.22 -5.74
CA ALA A 10 -6.45 1.29 -5.09
C ALA A 10 -5.63 1.92 -3.96
N TYR A 11 -5.23 3.18 -4.05
CA TYR A 11 -4.46 3.87 -3.01
C TYR A 11 -5.29 4.83 -2.14
N ARG A 12 -6.52 5.15 -2.55
CA ARG A 12 -7.46 6.00 -1.79
C ARG A 12 -8.66 5.22 -1.27
N TYR A 13 -8.57 3.89 -1.19
CA TYR A 13 -9.71 3.05 -0.85
C TYR A 13 -10.32 3.45 0.51
N TRP A 14 -9.49 3.75 1.50
CA TRP A 14 -9.96 4.21 2.81
C TRP A 14 -10.63 5.57 2.78
N ASP A 15 -10.06 6.54 2.07
CA ASP A 15 -10.67 7.87 1.89
C ASP A 15 -12.04 7.73 1.19
N TYR A 16 -12.08 6.96 0.12
CA TYR A 16 -13.30 6.68 -0.64
C TYR A 16 -14.37 6.02 0.23
N MET A 17 -14.01 5.01 1.02
CA MET A 17 -14.96 4.33 1.90
C MET A 17 -15.44 5.21 3.07
N LYS A 18 -14.62 6.17 3.51
CA LYS A 18 -15.01 7.18 4.51
C LYS A 18 -16.05 8.16 3.97
N GLU A 19 -15.93 8.55 2.70
CA GLU A 19 -16.86 9.46 2.01
C GLU A 19 -18.12 8.74 1.49
N HIS A 20 -17.99 7.47 1.09
CA HIS A 20 -19.05 6.68 0.45
C HIS A 20 -19.26 5.31 1.13
N PRO A 21 -19.70 5.28 2.41
CA PRO A 21 -20.01 4.02 3.07
C PRO A 21 -21.19 3.33 2.35
N ARG A 22 -20.95 2.16 1.77
CA ARG A 22 -21.98 1.37 1.06
C ARG A 22 -23.13 0.94 1.98
N ARG A 23 -22.82 0.50 3.20
CA ARG A 23 -23.78 0.27 4.30
C ARG A 23 -23.13 0.59 5.65
N ARG A 24 -23.96 0.95 6.63
CA ARG A 24 -23.50 1.17 8.01
C ARG A 24 -22.94 -0.14 8.57
N ARG A 25 -21.62 -0.17 8.86
CA ARG A 25 -20.87 -1.34 9.36
C ARG A 25 -20.64 -2.49 8.36
N GLU A 26 -20.62 -2.22 7.06
CA GLU A 26 -20.19 -3.23 6.08
C GLU A 26 -18.70 -3.50 6.19
N ASP A 27 -18.31 -4.77 6.06
CA ASP A 27 -16.90 -5.14 5.96
C ASP A 27 -16.30 -4.56 4.67
N LEU A 28 -15.07 -4.08 4.79
CA LEU A 28 -14.32 -3.58 3.65
C LEU A 28 -13.99 -4.72 2.69
N ASN A 29 -13.85 -4.39 1.41
CA ASN A 29 -13.42 -5.34 0.39
C ASN A 29 -12.05 -5.92 0.81
N PRO A 30 -11.96 -7.24 1.06
CA PRO A 30 -10.74 -7.86 1.59
C PRO A 30 -9.51 -7.60 0.71
N TYR A 31 -9.68 -7.64 -0.61
CA TYR A 31 -8.61 -7.39 -1.57
C TYR A 31 -8.01 -6.01 -1.39
N TRP A 32 -8.83 -4.95 -1.49
CA TRP A 32 -8.35 -3.58 -1.33
C TRP A 32 -7.79 -3.33 0.08
N SER A 33 -8.38 -3.95 1.11
CA SER A 33 -7.91 -3.81 2.50
C SER A 33 -6.55 -4.48 2.77
N ASN A 34 -6.14 -5.45 1.95
CA ASN A 34 -4.88 -6.17 2.07
C ASN A 34 -3.72 -5.49 1.34
N LEU A 35 -4.00 -4.52 0.47
CA LEU A 35 -2.97 -3.78 -0.23
C LEU A 35 -2.12 -2.94 0.72
N LEU A 36 -0.81 -2.94 0.47
CA LEU A 36 0.16 -2.14 1.21
C LEU A 36 -0.08 -0.63 1.02
N ALA A 37 -0.50 -0.20 -0.17
CA ALA A 37 -0.85 1.20 -0.45
C ALA A 37 -1.99 1.72 0.43
N ASN A 38 -2.92 0.84 0.81
CA ASN A 38 -4.05 1.15 1.70
C ASN A 38 -3.72 0.97 3.18
N GLN A 39 -2.51 0.57 3.56
CA GLN A 39 -2.14 0.55 4.97
C GLN A 39 -1.89 1.98 5.47
N PRO A 40 -2.11 2.25 6.77
CA PRO A 40 -1.71 3.51 7.37
C PRO A 40 -0.22 3.76 7.14
N ASP A 41 0.15 5.03 7.01
CA ASP A 41 1.55 5.39 6.91
C ASP A 41 2.30 4.89 8.15
N PRO A 42 3.39 4.13 7.98
CA PRO A 42 4.15 3.65 9.11
C PRO A 42 4.82 4.82 9.82
N HIS A 43 5.08 4.67 11.12
CA HIS A 43 5.82 5.66 11.88
C HIS A 43 7.17 5.98 11.17
N PRO A 44 7.60 7.26 11.11
CA PRO A 44 8.82 7.66 10.39
C PRO A 44 10.05 6.83 10.76
N GLU A 45 10.22 6.56 12.06
CA GLU A 45 11.32 5.77 12.61
C GLU A 45 11.14 4.23 12.53
N ALA A 46 10.01 3.73 12.02
CA ALA A 46 9.79 2.29 11.91
C ALA A 46 10.68 1.67 10.82
N THR A 47 11.69 0.92 11.22
CA THR A 47 12.64 0.24 10.33
C THR A 47 12.25 -1.19 9.98
N ASN A 48 11.13 -1.69 10.51
CA ASN A 48 10.67 -3.05 10.26
C ASN A 48 10.32 -3.28 8.78
N GLY A 49 10.34 -4.54 8.36
CA GLY A 49 10.14 -4.93 6.97
C GLY A 49 8.80 -4.46 6.40
N THR A 50 7.72 -4.53 7.18
CA THR A 50 6.40 -4.05 6.79
C THR A 50 6.38 -2.56 6.53
N ALA A 51 7.02 -1.75 7.40
CA ALA A 51 7.12 -0.31 7.22
C ALA A 51 7.90 0.06 5.97
N ARG A 52 9.00 -0.65 5.67
CA ARG A 52 9.75 -0.47 4.41
C ARG A 52 8.89 -0.80 3.19
N ALA A 53 8.17 -1.93 3.23
CA ALA A 53 7.31 -2.35 2.13
C ALA A 53 6.11 -1.42 1.89
N ILE A 54 5.49 -0.88 2.96
CA ILE A 54 4.41 0.11 2.84
C ILE A 54 4.93 1.40 2.20
N ARG A 55 6.09 1.92 2.65
CA ARG A 55 6.70 3.12 2.05
C ARG A 55 6.99 2.91 0.57
N TYR A 56 7.58 1.77 0.22
CA TYR A 56 7.86 1.41 -1.17
C TYR A 56 6.56 1.38 -2.02
N ALA A 57 5.53 0.68 -1.55
CA ALA A 57 4.26 0.60 -2.28
C ALA A 57 3.61 1.97 -2.51
N LYS A 58 3.70 2.88 -1.52
CA LYS A 58 3.16 4.25 -1.61
C LYS A 58 4.02 5.15 -2.52
N GLU A 59 5.34 5.05 -2.45
CA GLU A 59 6.27 5.84 -3.26
C GLU A 59 6.15 5.49 -4.75
N HIS A 60 6.00 4.21 -5.07
CA HIS A 60 5.93 3.72 -6.45
C HIS A 60 4.51 3.62 -7.00
N TYR A 61 3.49 3.99 -6.22
CA TYR A 61 2.07 3.81 -6.56
C TYR A 61 1.73 2.37 -7.00
N GLU A 62 2.46 1.38 -6.48
CA GLU A 62 2.28 -0.02 -6.85
C GLU A 62 1.10 -0.61 -6.07
N CYS A 63 -0.04 -0.46 -6.71
CA CYS A 63 -1.40 -0.70 -6.26
C CYS A 63 -1.79 -2.19 -6.19
N PHE A 64 -0.85 -3.10 -6.36
CA PHE A 64 -1.12 -4.55 -6.37
C PHE A 64 -0.39 -5.34 -5.30
N TYR A 65 0.54 -4.72 -4.56
CA TYR A 65 1.25 -5.45 -3.52
C TYR A 65 0.39 -5.63 -2.27
N GLU A 66 0.22 -6.88 -1.89
CA GLU A 66 -0.46 -7.27 -0.67
C GLU A 66 0.52 -7.45 0.50
N LYS A 67 -0.02 -7.59 1.71
CA LYS A 67 0.76 -7.95 2.91
C LYS A 67 1.59 -9.23 2.72
N SER A 68 1.13 -10.17 1.89
CA SER A 68 1.87 -11.39 1.54
C SER A 68 3.13 -11.12 0.71
N ASP A 69 3.22 -10.00 -0.01
CA ASP A 69 4.35 -9.68 -0.88
C ASP A 69 5.51 -8.98 -0.16
N VAL A 70 5.37 -8.66 1.14
CA VAL A 70 6.39 -7.95 1.92
C VAL A 70 7.77 -8.59 1.76
N GLY A 71 7.87 -9.92 1.85
CA GLY A 71 9.14 -10.63 1.69
C GLY A 71 9.79 -10.42 0.31
N ARG A 72 8.98 -10.43 -0.76
CA ARG A 72 9.46 -10.20 -2.13
C ARG A 72 9.95 -8.77 -2.32
N ILE A 73 9.21 -7.79 -1.79
CA ILE A 73 9.59 -6.38 -1.85
C ILE A 73 10.91 -6.14 -1.12
N LEU A 74 11.07 -6.72 0.07
CA LEU A 74 12.33 -6.60 0.83
C LEU A 74 13.51 -7.16 0.04
N GLN A 75 13.36 -8.31 -0.61
CA GLN A 75 14.42 -8.87 -1.46
C GLN A 75 14.81 -7.92 -2.60
N TRP A 76 13.86 -7.22 -3.22
CA TRP A 76 14.17 -6.24 -4.26
C TRP A 76 14.88 -5.00 -3.71
N LEU A 77 14.40 -4.48 -2.57
CA LEU A 77 15.02 -3.35 -1.90
C LEU A 77 16.47 -3.65 -1.48
N ASP A 78 16.70 -4.82 -0.91
CA ASP A 78 18.03 -5.25 -0.46
C ASP A 78 18.98 -5.46 -1.67
N LYS A 79 18.48 -6.05 -2.77
CA LYS A 79 19.23 -6.15 -4.03
C LYS A 79 19.56 -4.77 -4.62
N ALA A 80 18.63 -3.81 -4.55
CA ALA A 80 18.86 -2.46 -5.05
C ALA A 80 19.90 -1.71 -4.21
N ALA A 81 19.88 -1.88 -2.88
CA ALA A 81 20.88 -1.31 -1.98
C ALA A 81 22.28 -1.90 -2.24
N ALA A 82 22.38 -3.23 -2.40
CA ALA A 82 23.65 -3.91 -2.70
C ALA A 82 24.27 -3.48 -4.04
N LYS A 83 23.46 -3.13 -5.04
CA LYS A 83 23.97 -2.60 -6.33
C LYS A 83 24.47 -1.16 -6.27
N ARG A 84 24.08 -0.41 -5.22
CA ARG A 84 24.49 0.99 -5.00
C ARG A 84 25.71 1.10 -4.07
N SER A 85 26.15 -0.02 -3.51
CA SER A 85 27.32 -0.15 -2.63
C SER A 85 28.56 -0.49 -3.45
#